data_AF-A0A5K1JDQ0-F1
#
_entry.id   AF-A0A5K1JDQ0-F1
#
_cell.length_a   1.000
_cell.length_b   1.000
_cell.length_c   1.000
_cell.angle_alpha   90.00
_cell.angle_beta   90.00
_cell.angle_gamma   90.00
#
_symmetry.space_group_name_H-M   'P 1'
#
loop_
_entity.id
_entity.type
_entity.pdbx_description
1 polymer ?
#
loop_
_entity_poly.entity_id
_entity_poly.type
_entity_poly.pdbx_seq_one_letter_code
_entity_poly.pdbx_strand_id
1 'polypeptide(L)'
;MPECTELEKAFSNVLWSIGLKDCYVQFDMNGLLRGGYRDRMEGYKAAVFSGWMMPSEVRAKEDLPPVEGLDVLFIPSSYNLLNAETGELTITATHGKDPGSSGEGGAPYSGDGNGNAMNSIHEDMVERIKQRISEAGDTEKTRAFATKVLRPYANACLLARREYDIEADIKEIFEHEGH
;
A
#
# COMPACT_ATOMS: atom_id res chain seq x y z
N MET A 1 -8.99 7.63 41.65
CA MET A 1 -9.87 7.67 42.84
C MET A 1 -10.00 6.23 43.34
N PRO A 2 -9.44 5.87 44.51
CA PRO A 2 -9.40 4.48 44.97
C PRO A 2 -10.80 3.85 45.10
N GLU A 3 -11.80 4.63 45.50
CA GLU A 3 -13.19 4.17 45.63
C GLU A 3 -13.82 3.73 44.30
N CYS A 4 -13.54 4.45 43.19
CA CYS A 4 -14.03 4.08 41.86
C CYS A 4 -13.43 2.76 41.39
N THR A 5 -12.13 2.56 41.62
CA THR A 5 -11.42 1.33 41.22
C THR A 5 -11.93 0.10 41.96
N GLU A 6 -12.31 0.23 43.23
CA GLU A 6 -12.90 -0.89 43.99
C GLU A 6 -14.31 -1.25 43.49
N LEU A 7 -15.11 -0.24 43.12
CA LEU A 7 -16.42 -0.47 42.49
C LEU A 7 -16.29 -1.15 41.12
N GLU A 8 -15.37 -0.69 40.27
CA GLU A 8 -15.07 -1.28 38.96
C GLU A 8 -14.72 -2.77 39.08
N LYS A 9 -13.84 -3.14 40.02
CA LYS A 9 -13.48 -4.53 40.29
C LYS A 9 -14.67 -5.36 40.77
N ALA A 10 -15.45 -4.83 41.72
CA ALA A 10 -16.59 -5.54 42.29
C ALA A 10 -17.63 -5.90 41.21
N PHE A 11 -17.94 -4.96 40.31
CA PHE A 11 -18.89 -5.21 39.22
C PHE A 11 -18.29 -6.04 38.08
N SER A 12 -16.98 -5.91 37.80
CA SER A 12 -16.30 -6.74 36.79
C SER A 12 -16.35 -8.22 37.15
N ASN A 13 -16.22 -8.56 38.44
CA ASN A 13 -16.37 -9.95 38.92
C ASN A 13 -17.74 -10.55 38.57
N VAL A 14 -18.81 -9.74 38.58
CA VAL A 14 -20.16 -10.19 38.21
C VAL A 14 -20.21 -10.52 36.72
N LEU A 15 -19.64 -9.68 35.84
CA LEU A 15 -19.57 -9.94 34.40
C LEU A 15 -18.81 -11.25 34.09
N TRP A 16 -17.70 -11.49 34.78
CA TRP A 16 -16.91 -12.71 34.60
C TRP A 16 -17.67 -13.96 35.08
N SER A 17 -18.48 -13.83 36.13
CA SER A 17 -19.31 -14.93 36.66
C SER A 17 -20.40 -15.40 35.68
N ILE A 18 -20.88 -14.50 34.81
CA ILE A 18 -21.89 -14.80 33.77
C ILE A 18 -21.26 -15.17 32.42
N GLY A 19 -19.94 -15.34 32.37
CA GLY A 19 -19.21 -15.82 31.20
C GLY A 19 -18.59 -14.73 30.30
N LEU A 20 -18.77 -13.45 30.62
CA LEU A 20 -18.21 -12.32 29.85
C LEU A 20 -16.77 -12.02 30.30
N LYS A 21 -15.86 -12.98 30.16
CA LYS A 21 -14.49 -12.91 30.70
C LYS A 21 -13.61 -11.82 30.06
N ASP A 22 -13.94 -11.42 28.83
CA ASP A 22 -13.18 -10.41 28.07
C ASP A 22 -13.76 -8.99 28.24
N CYS A 23 -14.70 -8.80 29.18
CA CYS A 23 -15.33 -7.51 29.47
C CYS A 23 -15.04 -7.08 30.90
N TYR A 24 -15.00 -5.77 31.15
CA TYR A 24 -14.86 -5.21 32.49
C TYR A 24 -15.69 -3.92 32.60
N VAL A 25 -15.92 -3.47 33.83
CA VAL A 25 -16.58 -2.20 34.11
C VAL A 25 -15.53 -1.15 34.41
N GLN A 26 -15.63 0.00 33.75
CA GLN A 26 -14.80 1.18 33.98
C GLN A 26 -15.68 2.41 34.09
N PHE A 27 -15.38 3.31 35.02
CA PHE A 27 -15.98 4.63 35.04
C PHE A 27 -15.35 5.50 33.96
N ASP A 28 -16.19 6.04 33.08
CA ASP A 28 -15.74 7.05 32.12
C ASP A 28 -15.50 8.39 32.85
N MET A 29 -14.26 8.58 33.29
CA MET A 29 -13.80 9.82 33.90
C MET A 29 -13.60 10.94 32.87
N ASN A 30 -13.64 10.62 31.56
CA ASN A 30 -13.47 11.62 30.51
C ASN A 30 -14.66 12.57 30.42
N GLY A 31 -15.86 12.14 30.85
CA GLY A 31 -17.02 13.03 30.96
C GLY A 31 -16.89 14.07 32.09
N LEU A 32 -16.02 13.81 33.08
CA LEU A 32 -15.79 14.68 34.23
C LEU A 32 -14.66 15.69 33.97
N LEU A 33 -13.63 15.27 33.25
CA LEU A 33 -12.52 16.13 32.84
C LEU A 33 -12.98 16.97 31.64
N ARG A 34 -13.04 18.30 31.80
CA ARG A 34 -13.57 19.30 30.85
C ARG A 34 -12.82 19.43 29.50
N GLY A 35 -12.37 18.33 28.90
CA GLY A 35 -11.95 18.29 27.51
C GLY A 35 -13.16 17.98 26.64
N GLY A 36 -13.44 18.80 25.61
CA GLY A 36 -14.45 18.46 24.64
C GLY A 36 -14.06 17.17 23.92
N TYR A 37 -14.99 16.23 23.76
CA TYR A 37 -14.79 15.02 22.93
C TYR A 37 -14.14 15.37 21.58
N ARG A 38 -14.56 16.49 20.98
CA ARG A 38 -13.99 17.04 19.74
C ARG A 38 -12.48 17.30 19.83
N ASP A 39 -12.02 17.99 20.87
CA ASP A 39 -10.60 18.37 20.99
C ASP A 39 -9.72 17.13 21.16
N ARG A 40 -10.23 16.12 21.88
CA ARG A 40 -9.58 14.83 22.05
C ARG A 40 -9.45 14.08 20.73
N MET A 41 -10.53 14.02 19.95
CA MET A 41 -10.52 13.37 18.64
C MET A 41 -9.61 14.09 17.64
N GLU A 42 -9.56 15.43 17.66
CA GLU A 42 -8.61 16.19 16.83
C GLU A 42 -7.16 15.95 17.27
N GLY A 43 -6.91 15.80 18.58
CA GLY A 43 -5.60 15.43 19.13
C GLY A 43 -5.13 14.06 18.66
N TYR A 44 -6.00 13.04 18.70
CA TYR A 44 -5.65 11.71 18.17
C TYR A 44 -5.40 11.73 16.67
N LYS A 45 -6.23 12.45 15.92
CA LYS A 45 -6.03 12.63 14.48
C LYS A 45 -4.64 13.21 14.20
N ALA A 46 -4.27 14.29 14.87
CA ALA A 46 -2.93 14.89 14.72
C ALA A 46 -1.81 13.90 15.11
N ALA A 47 -1.99 13.13 16.19
CA ALA A 47 -1.00 12.16 16.65
C ALA A 47 -0.77 10.99 15.67
N VAL A 48 -1.87 10.46 15.13
CA VAL A 48 -1.83 9.38 14.13
C VAL A 48 -1.22 9.88 12.82
N PHE A 49 -1.63 11.06 12.33
CA PHE A 49 -1.11 11.61 11.07
C PHE A 49 0.34 12.08 11.14
N SER A 50 0.85 12.42 12.32
CA SER A 50 2.27 12.75 12.50
C SER A 50 3.15 11.51 12.70
N GLY A 51 2.56 10.31 12.75
CA GLY A 51 3.29 9.06 12.75
C GLY A 51 3.99 8.74 14.08
N TRP A 52 3.57 9.31 15.21
CA TRP A 52 4.11 8.94 16.53
C TRP A 52 3.13 8.13 17.39
N MET A 53 1.86 8.04 17.01
CA MET A 53 0.84 7.22 17.69
C MET A 53 0.20 6.25 16.69
N MET A 54 0.04 4.99 17.10
CA MET A 54 -0.65 3.97 16.31
C MET A 54 -2.16 4.04 16.51
N PRO A 55 -2.98 3.68 15.51
CA PRO A 55 -4.43 3.55 15.69
C PRO A 55 -4.83 2.58 16.80
N SER A 56 -4.06 1.50 17.05
CA SER A 56 -4.31 0.58 18.16
C SER A 56 -4.17 1.23 19.54
N GLU A 57 -3.21 2.15 19.70
CA GLU A 57 -3.02 2.89 20.94
C GLU A 57 -4.18 3.84 21.22
N VAL A 58 -4.75 4.47 20.19
CA VAL A 58 -5.97 5.28 20.31
C VAL A 58 -7.13 4.43 20.78
N ARG A 59 -7.30 3.22 20.23
CA ARG A 59 -8.35 2.28 20.64
C ARG A 59 -8.20 1.87 22.09
N ALA A 60 -6.98 1.55 22.52
CA ALA A 60 -6.71 1.23 23.92
C ALA A 60 -6.99 2.42 24.86
N LYS A 61 -6.73 3.66 24.43
CA LYS A 61 -7.01 4.88 25.22
C LYS A 61 -8.50 5.20 25.33
N GLU A 62 -9.29 4.83 24.33
CA GLU A 62 -10.75 5.02 24.31
C GLU A 62 -11.51 3.75 24.75
N ASP A 63 -10.82 2.79 25.38
CA ASP A 63 -11.39 1.52 25.85
C ASP A 63 -12.19 0.77 24.75
N LEU A 64 -11.72 0.88 23.50
CA LEU A 64 -12.28 0.20 22.34
C LEU A 64 -11.62 -1.18 22.14
N PRO A 65 -12.38 -2.17 21.64
CA PRO A 65 -11.84 -3.51 21.42
C PRO A 65 -10.68 -3.48 20.41
N PRO A 66 -9.62 -4.27 20.60
CA PRO A 66 -8.49 -4.31 19.66
C PRO A 66 -8.94 -4.80 18.29
N VAL A 67 -8.26 -4.33 17.24
CA VAL A 67 -8.49 -4.74 15.86
C VAL A 67 -7.14 -5.08 15.25
N GLU A 68 -7.06 -6.25 14.62
CA GLU A 68 -5.84 -6.74 13.98
C GLU A 68 -5.40 -5.82 12.83
N GLY A 69 -4.08 -5.65 12.68
CA GLY A 69 -3.50 -4.81 11.63
C GLY A 69 -3.45 -3.31 11.93
N LEU A 70 -3.80 -2.88 13.16
CA LEU A 70 -3.73 -1.48 13.59
C LEU A 70 -2.47 -1.11 14.37
N ASP A 71 -1.56 -2.06 14.59
CA ASP A 71 -0.25 -1.86 15.23
C ASP A 71 0.78 -1.34 14.20
N VAL A 72 0.40 -0.30 13.47
CA VAL A 72 1.23 0.33 12.44
C VAL A 72 1.18 1.84 12.56
N LEU A 73 2.31 2.50 12.30
CA LEU A 73 2.36 3.96 12.23
C LEU A 73 1.79 4.41 10.89
N PHE A 74 0.88 5.37 10.95
CA PHE A 74 0.31 5.98 9.77
C PHE A 74 1.19 7.14 9.31
N ILE A 75 1.61 7.14 8.05
CA ILE A 75 2.34 8.25 7.42
C ILE A 75 1.55 8.70 6.19
N PRO A 76 1.00 9.92 6.18
CA PRO A 76 0.27 10.41 5.01
C PRO A 76 1.21 10.58 3.81
N SER A 77 0.82 10.00 2.68
CA SER A 77 1.58 10.06 1.41
C SER A 77 1.64 11.45 0.76
N SER A 78 1.02 12.47 1.36
CA SER A 78 0.85 13.80 0.77
C SER A 78 2.05 14.73 0.95
N TYR A 79 2.98 14.42 1.87
CA TYR A 79 4.19 15.24 2.08
C TYR A 79 5.38 14.60 1.38
N ASN A 80 5.63 15.02 0.15
CA ASN A 80 6.84 14.68 -0.60
C ASN A 80 7.83 15.85 -0.52
N LEU A 81 9.12 15.54 -0.46
CA LEU A 81 10.14 16.58 -0.49
C LEU A 81 10.27 17.08 -1.94
N LEU A 82 10.06 18.37 -2.16
CA LEU A 82 10.30 18.99 -3.45
C LEU A 82 11.75 19.48 -3.51
N ASN A 83 12.51 19.03 -4.49
CA ASN A 83 13.77 19.68 -4.81
C ASN A 83 13.46 21.03 -5.47
N ALA A 84 13.81 22.13 -4.78
CA ALA A 84 13.50 23.48 -5.23
C ALA A 84 14.21 23.89 -6.53
N GLU A 85 15.31 23.22 -6.90
CA GLU A 85 16.09 23.54 -8.10
C GLU A 85 15.69 22.70 -9.32
N THR A 86 15.31 21.43 -9.11
CA THR A 86 14.95 20.51 -10.19
C THR A 86 13.45 20.33 -10.39
N GLY A 87 12.62 20.73 -9.41
CA GLY A 87 11.17 20.53 -9.43
C GLY A 87 10.75 19.06 -9.23
N GLU A 88 11.69 18.17 -8.93
CA GLU A 88 11.45 16.75 -8.72
C GLU A 88 10.96 16.46 -7.31
N LEU A 89 10.01 15.52 -7.18
CA LEU A 89 9.47 15.06 -5.91
C LEU A 89 10.25 13.83 -5.41
N THR A 90 10.88 13.93 -4.24
CA THR A 90 11.45 12.79 -3.52
C THR A 90 10.36 12.17 -2.66
N ILE A 91 9.85 11.01 -3.09
CA ILE A 91 8.91 10.19 -2.32
C ILE A 91 9.72 9.37 -1.31
N THR A 92 9.70 9.74 -0.03
CA THR A 92 10.43 9.06 1.06
C THR A 92 9.75 7.78 1.58
N ALA A 93 9.09 7.03 0.71
CA ALA A 93 8.56 5.70 1.02
C ALA A 93 9.35 4.62 0.27
N THR A 94 10.62 4.43 0.63
CA THR A 94 11.39 3.26 0.19
C THR A 94 11.20 2.13 1.19
N HIS A 95 10.07 1.44 1.12
CA HIS A 95 10.06 0.04 1.52
C HIS A 95 10.51 -0.80 0.32
N GLY A 96 11.42 -1.74 0.57
CA GLY A 96 12.26 -2.40 -0.42
C GLY A 96 11.48 -2.87 -1.65
N LYS A 97 11.99 -2.51 -2.82
CA LYS A 97 11.56 -3.09 -4.10
C LYS A 97 12.00 -4.55 -4.11
N ASP A 98 11.14 -5.44 -3.64
CA ASP A 98 11.28 -6.86 -3.96
C ASP A 98 11.29 -7.00 -5.49
N PRO A 99 12.26 -7.73 -6.08
CA PRO A 99 12.35 -7.91 -7.53
C PRO A 99 11.20 -8.83 -7.98
N GLY A 100 10.04 -8.22 -8.20
CA GLY A 100 8.80 -8.92 -8.49
C GLY A 100 7.53 -8.14 -8.18
N SER A 101 7.61 -6.99 -7.52
CA SER A 101 6.44 -6.13 -7.32
C SER A 101 5.94 -5.62 -8.67
N SER A 102 4.72 -6.00 -9.02
CA SER A 102 3.98 -5.51 -10.17
C SER A 102 4.03 -3.98 -10.17
N GLY A 103 4.59 -3.40 -11.23
CA GLY A 103 4.74 -1.95 -11.36
C GLY A 103 3.38 -1.27 -11.50
N GLU A 104 2.72 -1.01 -10.39
CA GLU A 104 1.69 0.01 -10.28
C GLU A 104 2.39 1.34 -9.99
N GLY A 105 2.80 2.00 -11.07
CA GLY A 105 3.53 3.26 -11.02
C GLY A 105 4.01 3.70 -12.40
N GLY A 106 3.22 3.45 -13.44
CA GLY A 106 3.36 4.11 -14.73
C GLY A 106 2.55 5.40 -14.73
N ALA A 107 3.08 6.44 -15.36
CA ALA A 107 2.47 7.76 -15.53
C ALA A 107 0.97 7.69 -15.91
N PRO A 108 0.16 8.72 -15.56
CA PRO A 108 -1.24 8.75 -15.98
C PRO A 108 -1.33 8.59 -17.50
N TYR A 109 -2.16 7.62 -17.89
CA TYR A 109 -2.50 7.27 -19.26
C TYR A 109 -2.71 8.54 -20.09
N SER A 110 -1.73 8.91 -20.90
CA SER A 110 -1.82 10.02 -21.86
C SER A 110 -2.30 9.48 -23.20
N GLY A 111 -3.39 8.71 -23.16
CA GLY A 111 -4.05 8.17 -24.35
C GLY A 111 -5.25 9.04 -24.70
N ASP A 112 -5.11 9.89 -25.71
CA ASP A 112 -6.25 10.40 -26.46
C ASP A 112 -7.05 9.19 -26.95
N GLY A 113 -8.33 9.08 -26.57
CA GLY A 113 -9.13 7.84 -26.48
C GLY A 113 -9.43 7.12 -27.81
N ASN A 114 -8.43 6.92 -28.65
CA ASN A 114 -8.53 6.41 -30.00
C ASN A 114 -7.86 5.03 -30.09
N GLY A 115 -8.55 3.98 -29.63
CA GLY A 115 -8.38 2.57 -30.05
C GLY A 115 -7.01 1.87 -29.89
N ASN A 116 -5.94 2.57 -29.53
CA ASN A 116 -4.55 2.09 -29.57
C ASN A 116 -4.00 1.73 -28.18
N ALA A 117 -4.87 1.59 -27.18
CA ALA A 117 -4.53 1.24 -25.81
C ALA A 117 -3.66 -0.03 -25.70
N MET A 118 -3.92 -1.03 -26.56
CA MET A 118 -3.11 -2.26 -26.60
C MET A 118 -1.69 -2.02 -27.11
N ASN A 119 -1.52 -1.14 -28.10
CA ASN A 119 -0.20 -0.87 -28.67
C ASN A 119 0.68 -0.09 -27.69
N SER A 120 0.12 0.89 -26.99
CA SER A 120 0.87 1.66 -25.98
C SER A 120 1.30 0.79 -24.79
N ILE A 121 0.48 -0.20 -24.41
CA ILE A 121 0.83 -1.16 -23.35
C ILE A 121 1.97 -2.08 -23.81
N HIS A 122 1.91 -2.54 -25.06
CA HIS A 122 2.96 -3.37 -25.64
C HIS A 122 4.28 -2.60 -25.76
N GLU A 123 4.26 -1.33 -26.19
CA GLU A 123 5.44 -0.47 -26.29
C GLU A 123 6.14 -0.30 -24.93
N ASP A 124 5.39 -0.01 -23.85
CA ASP A 124 5.95 0.08 -22.48
C ASP A 124 6.59 -1.25 -22.03
N MET A 125 5.94 -2.38 -22.35
CA MET A 125 6.49 -3.70 -22.03
C MET A 125 7.80 -3.98 -22.78
N VAL A 126 7.89 -3.58 -24.05
CA VAL A 126 9.10 -3.72 -24.87
C VAL A 126 10.24 -2.87 -24.31
N GLU A 127 9.97 -1.61 -23.93
CA GLU A 127 10.97 -0.73 -23.32
C GLU A 127 11.56 -1.32 -22.04
N ARG A 128 10.72 -1.93 -21.19
CA ARG A 128 11.17 -2.61 -19.96
C ARG A 128 12.07 -3.82 -20.25
N ILE A 129 11.82 -4.54 -21.35
CA ILE A 129 12.65 -5.66 -21.78
C ILE A 129 13.99 -5.14 -22.30
N LYS A 130 13.99 -4.11 -23.14
CA LYS A 130 15.20 -3.45 -23.66
C LYS A 130 16.09 -2.90 -22.54
N GLN A 131 15.51 -2.23 -21.55
CA GLN A 131 16.26 -1.78 -20.38
C GLN A 131 16.97 -2.97 -19.69
N ARG A 132 16.27 -4.09 -19.53
CA ARG A 132 16.86 -5.29 -18.93
C ARG A 132 17.97 -5.91 -19.79
N ILE A 133 17.83 -5.88 -21.12
CA ILE A 133 18.86 -6.34 -22.07
C ILE A 133 20.10 -5.46 -21.96
N SER A 134 19.96 -4.13 -21.95
CA SER A 134 21.10 -3.21 -21.78
C SER A 134 21.87 -3.40 -20.47
N GLU A 135 21.20 -3.79 -19.39
CA GLU A 135 21.83 -4.01 -18.08
C GLU A 135 22.51 -5.36 -17.92
N ALA A 136 21.88 -6.44 -18.40
CA ALA A 136 22.28 -7.83 -18.11
C ALA A 136 22.74 -8.62 -19.34
N GLY A 137 22.60 -8.06 -20.54
CA GLY A 137 22.86 -8.72 -21.81
C GLY A 137 21.83 -9.79 -22.17
N ASP A 138 22.03 -10.40 -23.34
CA ASP A 138 21.25 -11.55 -23.79
C ASP A 138 21.65 -12.80 -22.99
N THR A 139 20.85 -13.10 -21.97
CA THR A 139 20.97 -14.31 -21.16
C THR A 139 19.64 -15.04 -21.09
N GLU A 140 19.67 -16.34 -20.79
CA GLU A 140 18.46 -17.16 -20.57
C GLU A 140 17.52 -16.54 -19.53
N LYS A 141 18.07 -15.87 -18.50
CA LYS A 141 17.28 -15.15 -17.49
C LYS A 141 16.56 -13.93 -18.06
N THR A 142 17.20 -13.20 -18.97
CA THR A 142 16.60 -12.04 -19.66
C THR A 142 15.47 -12.49 -20.59
N ARG A 143 15.64 -13.62 -21.29
CA ARG A 143 14.60 -14.22 -22.13
C ARG A 143 13.41 -14.73 -21.32
N ALA A 144 13.66 -15.42 -20.21
CA ALA A 144 12.61 -15.85 -19.28
C ALA A 144 11.84 -14.66 -18.66
N PHE A 145 12.53 -13.55 -18.40
CA PHE A 145 11.92 -12.30 -17.97
C PHE A 145 11.00 -11.71 -19.05
N ALA A 146 11.46 -11.66 -20.31
CA ALA A 146 10.66 -11.19 -21.44
C ALA A 146 9.35 -11.99 -21.60
N THR A 147 9.43 -13.33 -21.52
CA THR A 147 8.23 -14.19 -21.53
C THR A 147 7.27 -13.86 -20.39
N LYS A 148 7.79 -13.57 -19.19
CA LYS A 148 6.96 -13.21 -18.03
C LYS A 148 6.26 -11.86 -18.22
N VAL A 149 6.94 -10.88 -18.82
CA VAL A 149 6.41 -9.52 -19.07
C VAL A 149 5.32 -9.52 -20.15
N LEU A 150 5.48 -10.32 -21.21
CA LEU A 150 4.55 -10.34 -22.35
C LEU A 150 3.32 -11.25 -22.14
N ARG A 151 3.36 -12.16 -21.16
CA ARG A 151 2.25 -13.10 -20.89
C ARG A 151 0.89 -12.43 -20.60
N PRO A 152 0.78 -11.34 -19.81
CA PRO A 152 -0.48 -10.63 -19.61
C PRO A 152 -1.01 -10.02 -20.91
N TYR A 153 -0.12 -9.48 -21.76
CA TYR A 153 -0.50 -8.93 -23.07
C TYR A 153 -1.00 -10.03 -24.01
N ALA A 154 -0.32 -11.16 -24.07
CA ALA A 154 -0.78 -12.33 -24.83
C ALA A 154 -2.18 -12.79 -24.40
N ASN A 155 -2.43 -12.87 -23.09
CA ASN A 155 -3.76 -13.19 -22.58
C ASN A 155 -4.82 -12.15 -22.99
N ALA A 156 -4.45 -10.87 -23.01
CA ALA A 156 -5.33 -9.79 -23.47
C ALA A 156 -5.61 -9.89 -24.98
N CYS A 157 -4.62 -10.22 -25.80
CA CYS A 157 -4.78 -10.49 -27.23
C CYS A 157 -5.72 -11.67 -27.48
N LEU A 158 -5.56 -12.77 -26.73
CA LEU A 158 -6.46 -13.92 -26.80
C LEU A 158 -7.91 -13.56 -26.47
N LEU A 159 -8.14 -12.76 -25.42
CA LEU A 159 -9.48 -12.27 -25.06
C LEU A 159 -10.08 -11.36 -26.15
N ALA A 160 -9.23 -10.59 -26.83
CA ALA A 160 -9.60 -9.75 -27.96
C ALA A 160 -9.72 -10.53 -29.29
N ARG A 161 -9.55 -11.85 -29.29
CA ARG A 161 -9.51 -12.73 -30.48
C ARG A 161 -8.47 -12.30 -31.51
N ARG A 162 -7.32 -11.82 -31.05
CA ARG A 162 -6.13 -11.54 -31.85
C ARG A 162 -5.09 -12.61 -31.59
N GLU A 163 -4.45 -13.08 -32.65
CA GLU A 163 -3.30 -13.98 -32.56
C GLU A 163 -2.07 -13.16 -32.16
N TYR A 164 -1.38 -13.62 -31.11
CA TYR A 164 -0.13 -13.03 -30.65
C TYR A 164 0.81 -14.14 -30.18
N ASP A 165 2.00 -14.19 -30.80
CA ASP A 165 3.03 -15.17 -30.51
C ASP A 165 4.15 -14.51 -29.69
N ILE A 166 4.29 -14.96 -28.45
CA ILE A 166 5.28 -14.44 -27.50
C ILE A 166 6.70 -14.77 -27.96
N GLU A 167 6.92 -15.96 -28.54
CA GLU A 167 8.26 -16.42 -28.89
C GLU A 167 8.82 -15.66 -30.10
N ALA A 168 7.97 -15.40 -31.08
CA ALA A 168 8.31 -14.58 -32.25
C ALA A 168 8.65 -13.13 -31.85
N ASP A 169 7.85 -12.54 -30.96
CA ASP A 169 8.04 -11.16 -30.49
C ASP A 169 9.32 -10.99 -29.67
N ILE A 170 9.62 -11.94 -28.76
CA ILE A 170 10.90 -11.96 -28.05
C ILE A 170 12.07 -12.07 -29.02
N LYS A 171 11.95 -12.87 -30.08
CA LYS A 171 13.01 -13.00 -31.07
C LYS A 171 13.26 -11.67 -31.80
N GLU A 172 12.20 -10.98 -32.23
CA GLU A 172 12.29 -9.67 -32.89
C GLU A 172 12.92 -8.60 -31.98
N ILE A 173 12.50 -8.54 -30.71
CA ILE A 173 13.05 -7.58 -29.72
C ILE A 173 14.56 -7.77 -29.54
N PHE A 174 15.03 -9.02 -29.49
CA PHE A 174 16.46 -9.34 -29.29
C PHE A 174 17.28 -9.23 -30.58
N GLU A 175 16.68 -9.39 -31.76
CA GLU A 175 17.35 -9.19 -33.06
C GLU A 175 17.60 -7.70 -33.36
N HIS A 176 16.69 -6.81 -32.95
CA HIS A 176 16.81 -5.37 -33.20
C HIS A 176 17.81 -4.62 -32.31
N GLU A 177 18.29 -5.19 -31.20
CA GLU A 177 19.37 -4.62 -30.37
C GLU A 177 20.77 -5.17 -30.72
N GLY A 178 20.88 -6.08 -31.69
CA GLY A 178 22.14 -6.66 -32.14
C GLY A 178 22.94 -5.82 -33.15
N HIS A 179 22.57 -4.55 -33.38
CA HIS A 179 23.20 -3.63 -34.33
C HIS A 179 23.71 -2.35 -33.68
#